data_AF-A0A2T2ZGS9-F1
#
_entry.id   AF-A0A2T2ZGS9-F1
#
_cell.length_a   1.000
_cell.length_b   1.000
_cell.length_c   1.000
_cell.angle_alpha   90.00
_cell.angle_beta   90.00
_cell.angle_gamma   90.00
#
_symmetry.space_group_name_H-M   'P 1'
#
loop_
_entity.id
_entity.type
_entity.pdbx_description
1 polymer ?
#
loop_
_entity_poly.entity_id
_entity_poly.type
_entity_poly.pdbx_seq_one_letter_code
_entity_poly.pdbx_strand_id
1 'polypeptide(L)'
;MSPAVLVAAPADLSAFGHDPWWLVVVKSIGIFVFLLLIPLLAVVIERKVVAWMQMRVGPNRVGPRGSLQSIADGVKMLLKEDIIPAMVDKPIYILAPIVALIPAVMAFAVIPLGPEVSIFGTRTPLQLTDMPVGVLYILAMTSIGVYGIVLAGWSSGSTYPLLGGLRSTAQVISYEIAMAACFAAVFLLAGTMSTSGIVDRQWGTWNVWLLLPSFIVYAVAMVGETNRAPFDLPEAEGELVGGFHTEYSSLKFAMFMMAEYINMGTVSALATTLFFGGWHAPFPLNLWDGANSGWWPLLWFTLKVWTFLFVFIWLRGTLPRLRYDQFMNLGWKLLIPVSLLWVMIVATLKVVQDNGHDVQTVGLVTAGVIISVGLLAIMLRAGRAGANPAPETAGTQQFSDFPVPPMPDTAPPATKAGLLEPIGGFWVTFVTMFKKKNTEFYPEEKVPTAPRYHGRHQLNRHPDGLEKCIGCELCAWACPADAIYVEGADNTDSERYSPGERYGRVYQINYLRCIGCGLCIEACPTRALTMTNEYEMADDNRADLIYEKDRLLAPLGDGMIGPPHAAYPGATEVDYYLGAVPAAPGTDRDTGLGSTGIAVPRRSGSGSDLVSPNSADSAADAAGRQPAATGTQGGAQ
;
A
#
# COMPACT_ATOMS: atom_id res chain seq x y z
N MET A 1 40.45 6.74 39.17
CA MET A 1 40.00 5.39 39.57
C MET A 1 40.45 4.45 38.46
N SER A 2 41.34 3.51 38.76
CA SER A 2 41.98 2.63 37.78
C SER A 2 40.93 1.78 37.03
N PRO A 3 41.12 1.49 35.72
CA PRO A 3 40.27 0.59 34.97
C PRO A 3 40.64 -0.84 35.39
N ALA A 4 40.06 -1.29 36.50
CA ALA A 4 40.09 -2.68 36.86
C ALA A 4 39.29 -3.44 35.80
N VAL A 5 39.99 -4.16 34.93
CA VAL A 5 39.63 -5.45 34.35
C VAL A 5 38.11 -5.73 34.42
N LEU A 6 37.41 -5.39 33.34
CA LEU A 6 36.02 -5.82 33.06
C LEU A 6 35.98 -7.33 32.81
N VAL A 7 36.35 -8.15 33.80
CA VAL A 7 35.91 -9.55 33.84
C VAL A 7 34.41 -9.50 34.09
N ALA A 8 33.65 -10.04 33.14
CA ALA A 8 32.20 -10.01 33.11
C ALA A 8 31.60 -10.54 34.42
N ALA A 9 31.06 -9.66 35.25
CA ALA A 9 30.06 -10.07 36.23
C ALA A 9 28.83 -10.56 35.45
N PRO A 10 28.33 -11.79 35.70
CA PRO A 10 27.09 -12.25 35.11
C PRO A 10 25.96 -11.28 35.48
N ALA A 11 24.99 -11.09 34.58
CA ALA A 11 23.78 -10.34 34.92
C ALA A 11 23.15 -10.98 36.18
N ASP A 12 22.85 -10.18 37.19
CA ASP A 12 22.19 -10.67 38.41
C ASP A 12 20.72 -10.95 38.10
N LEU A 13 20.45 -12.18 37.68
CA LEU A 13 19.10 -12.65 37.34
C LEU A 13 18.33 -13.15 38.58
N SER A 14 18.88 -12.98 39.79
CA SER A 14 18.26 -13.48 41.02
C SER A 14 16.93 -12.78 41.35
N ALA A 15 16.65 -11.62 40.74
CA ALA A 15 15.38 -10.92 40.87
C ALA A 15 14.21 -11.59 40.13
N PHE A 16 14.48 -12.55 39.23
CA PHE A 16 13.46 -13.21 38.40
C PHE A 16 13.08 -14.59 38.93
N GLY A 17 11.82 -14.99 38.73
CA GLY A 17 11.33 -16.33 39.10
C GLY A 17 10.85 -16.49 40.56
N HIS A 18 10.99 -15.45 41.38
CA HIS A 18 10.47 -15.41 42.76
C HIS A 18 9.18 -14.60 42.92
N ASP A 19 8.65 -14.06 41.83
CA ASP A 19 7.39 -13.31 41.82
C ASP A 19 6.20 -14.20 42.22
N PRO A 20 5.29 -13.73 43.08
CA PRO A 20 4.05 -14.44 43.37
C PRO A 20 3.23 -14.68 42.09
N TRP A 21 2.59 -15.86 41.97
CA TRP A 21 1.84 -16.24 40.76
C TRP A 21 0.78 -15.20 40.35
N TRP A 22 0.11 -14.56 41.31
CA TRP A 22 -0.91 -13.55 41.02
C TRP A 22 -0.29 -12.30 40.37
N LEU A 23 0.93 -11.94 40.76
CA LEU A 23 1.66 -10.81 40.22
C LEU A 23 2.16 -11.11 38.81
N VAL A 24 2.58 -12.36 38.54
CA VAL A 24 2.89 -12.85 37.19
C VAL A 24 1.66 -12.71 36.28
N VAL A 25 0.46 -13.12 36.73
CA VAL A 25 -0.77 -12.96 35.95
C VAL A 25 -1.08 -11.48 35.67
N VAL A 26 -0.97 -10.61 36.68
CA VAL A 26 -1.19 -9.17 36.51
C VAL A 26 -0.20 -8.57 35.51
N LYS A 27 1.09 -8.92 35.59
CA LYS A 27 2.12 -8.50 34.63
C LYS A 27 1.81 -8.99 33.22
N SER A 28 1.46 -10.27 33.05
CA SER A 28 1.10 -10.85 31.76
C SER A 28 -0.09 -10.14 31.11
N ILE A 29 -1.15 -9.87 31.89
CA ILE A 29 -2.30 -9.10 31.42
C ILE A 29 -1.89 -7.66 31.08
N GLY A 30 -1.05 -7.03 31.90
CA GLY A 30 -0.55 -5.68 31.65
C GLY A 30 0.24 -5.58 30.34
N ILE A 31 1.13 -6.53 30.08
CA ILE A 31 1.88 -6.63 28.81
C ILE A 31 0.93 -6.90 27.65
N PHE A 32 -0.02 -7.82 27.80
CA PHE A 32 -1.00 -8.11 26.76
C PHE A 32 -1.85 -6.88 26.40
N VAL A 33 -2.32 -6.12 27.40
CA VAL A 33 -3.05 -4.87 27.18
C VAL A 33 -2.16 -3.83 26.52
N PHE A 34 -0.91 -3.67 26.97
CA PHE A 34 0.06 -2.77 26.33
C PHE A 34 0.26 -3.11 24.84
N LEU A 35 0.43 -4.39 24.53
CA LEU A 35 0.57 -4.87 23.15
C LEU A 35 -0.68 -4.69 22.31
N LEU A 36 -1.89 -4.81 22.88
CA LEU A 36 -3.13 -4.52 22.16
C LEU A 36 -3.36 -3.03 21.91
N LEU A 37 -2.86 -2.16 22.80
CA LEU A 37 -2.95 -0.71 22.64
C LEU A 37 -2.06 -0.21 21.50
N ILE A 38 -0.91 -0.85 21.25
CA ILE A 38 -0.01 -0.51 20.13
C ILE A 38 -0.75 -0.50 18.77
N PRO A 39 -1.30 -1.61 18.25
CA PRO A 39 -2.01 -1.64 16.97
C PRO A 39 -3.24 -0.73 16.97
N LEU A 40 -4.00 -0.70 18.07
CA LEU A 40 -5.20 0.13 18.19
C LEU A 40 -4.88 1.61 17.94
N LEU A 41 -3.80 2.12 18.54
CA LEU A 41 -3.36 3.50 18.37
C LEU A 41 -2.57 3.69 17.07
N ALA A 42 -1.69 2.76 16.71
CA ALA A 42 -0.80 2.85 15.57
C ALA A 42 -1.59 2.98 14.26
N VAL A 43 -2.68 2.21 14.09
CA VAL A 43 -3.53 2.29 12.88
C VAL A 43 -4.15 3.68 12.70
N VAL A 44 -4.69 4.28 13.76
CA VAL A 44 -5.27 5.64 13.68
C VAL A 44 -4.18 6.69 13.44
N ILE A 45 -3.04 6.56 14.12
CA ILE A 45 -1.91 7.47 13.98
C ILE A 45 -1.35 7.39 12.57
N GLU A 46 -1.12 6.19 12.04
CA GLU A 46 -0.65 5.94 10.68
C GLU A 46 -1.57 6.58 9.64
N ARG A 47 -2.89 6.34 9.73
CA ARG A 47 -3.87 6.96 8.83
C ARG A 47 -3.82 8.49 8.86
N LYS A 48 -3.59 9.09 10.03
CA LYS A 48 -3.51 10.55 10.18
C LYS A 48 -2.20 11.11 9.66
N VAL A 49 -1.08 10.50 10.02
CA VAL A 49 0.26 10.96 9.66
C VAL A 49 0.48 10.84 8.14
N VAL A 50 0.11 9.72 7.53
CA VAL A 50 0.19 9.54 6.07
C VAL A 50 -0.72 10.53 5.35
N ALA A 51 -1.93 10.76 5.86
CA ALA A 51 -2.83 11.78 5.32
C ALA A 51 -2.18 13.18 5.36
N TRP A 52 -1.51 13.55 6.45
CA TRP A 52 -0.83 14.84 6.57
C TRP A 52 0.36 14.97 5.63
N MET A 53 1.16 13.91 5.45
CA MET A 53 2.23 13.90 4.43
C MET A 53 1.69 14.13 3.01
N GLN A 54 0.49 13.60 2.74
CA GLN A 54 -0.23 13.71 1.47
C GLN A 54 -1.10 14.98 1.35
N MET A 55 -0.98 15.95 2.28
CA MET A 55 -1.77 17.19 2.30
C MET A 55 -3.30 16.99 2.39
N ARG A 56 -3.73 15.82 2.88
CA ARG A 56 -5.14 15.48 3.10
C ARG A 56 -5.52 15.35 4.58
N VAL A 57 -6.81 15.45 4.86
CA VAL A 57 -7.34 15.27 6.22
C VAL A 57 -7.48 13.77 6.51
N GLY A 58 -6.87 13.30 7.61
CA GLY A 58 -7.05 11.94 8.11
C GLY A 58 -8.42 11.73 8.78
N PRO A 59 -8.71 10.55 9.34
CA PRO A 59 -10.01 10.24 9.95
C PRO A 59 -10.43 11.31 10.99
N ASN A 60 -11.62 11.90 10.80
CA ASN A 60 -12.14 13.00 11.64
C ASN A 60 -13.56 12.76 12.21
N ARG A 61 -14.28 11.71 11.79
CA ARG A 61 -15.71 11.49 12.14
C ARG A 61 -15.95 10.64 13.38
N VAL A 62 -15.34 9.46 13.48
CA VAL A 62 -15.67 8.48 14.51
C VAL A 62 -14.98 8.83 15.84
N GLY A 63 -15.72 9.49 16.73
CA GLY A 63 -15.23 10.01 18.00
C GLY A 63 -14.44 11.33 17.88
N PRO A 64 -13.90 11.86 18.99
CA PRO A 64 -13.17 13.12 18.99
C PRO A 64 -11.97 13.06 18.04
N ARG A 65 -12.00 13.86 16.96
CA ARG A 65 -10.98 13.85 15.90
C ARG A 65 -10.72 12.45 15.31
N GLY A 66 -11.72 11.57 15.23
CA GLY A 66 -11.57 10.24 14.63
C GLY A 66 -10.77 9.22 15.47
N SER A 67 -10.58 9.45 16.78
CA SER A 67 -9.79 8.55 17.65
C SER A 67 -10.41 7.16 17.85
N LEU A 68 -11.73 7.03 17.72
CA LEU A 68 -12.45 5.78 17.95
C LEU A 68 -12.54 4.90 16.70
N GLN A 69 -11.87 5.29 15.59
CA GLN A 69 -11.93 4.55 14.33
C GLN A 69 -11.41 3.11 14.44
N SER A 70 -10.26 2.89 15.09
CA SER A 70 -9.73 1.51 15.27
C SER A 70 -10.67 0.60 16.06
N ILE A 71 -11.43 1.17 17.01
CA ILE A 71 -12.43 0.42 17.77
C ILE A 71 -13.59 0.03 16.85
N ALA A 72 -14.08 0.96 16.02
CA ALA A 72 -15.11 0.67 15.03
C ALA A 72 -14.65 -0.39 14.02
N ASP A 73 -13.39 -0.34 13.58
CA ASP A 73 -12.79 -1.34 12.69
C ASP A 73 -12.71 -2.71 13.39
N GLY A 74 -12.35 -2.76 14.68
CA GLY A 74 -12.35 -3.98 15.48
C GLY A 74 -13.75 -4.60 15.66
N VAL A 75 -14.75 -3.77 15.98
CA VAL A 75 -16.16 -4.21 16.07
C VAL A 75 -16.66 -4.71 14.73
N LYS A 76 -16.29 -4.03 13.63
CA LYS A 76 -16.58 -4.49 12.28
C LYS A 76 -16.00 -5.87 12.03
N MET A 77 -14.73 -6.11 12.38
CA MET A 77 -14.11 -7.42 12.18
C MET A 77 -14.79 -8.51 13.01
N LEU A 78 -15.25 -8.21 14.22
CA LEU A 78 -15.99 -9.17 15.07
C LEU A 78 -17.37 -9.54 14.51
N LEU A 79 -18.09 -8.56 13.95
CA LEU A 79 -19.43 -8.75 13.37
C LEU A 79 -19.39 -9.23 11.92
N LYS A 80 -18.23 -9.14 11.26
CA LYS A 80 -18.07 -9.56 9.87
C LYS A 80 -18.17 -11.08 9.79
N GLU A 81 -18.91 -11.55 8.78
CA GLU A 81 -19.04 -12.97 8.47
C GLU A 81 -17.68 -13.64 8.29
N ASP A 82 -17.45 -14.72 9.04
CA ASP A 82 -16.26 -15.54 8.94
C ASP A 82 -16.48 -16.66 7.92
N ILE A 83 -15.92 -16.48 6.72
CA ILE A 83 -16.06 -17.41 5.61
C ILE A 83 -14.91 -18.41 5.65
N ILE A 84 -15.23 -19.70 5.53
CA ILE A 84 -14.24 -20.77 5.35
C ILE A 84 -14.50 -21.37 3.95
N PRO A 85 -13.62 -21.14 2.96
CA PRO A 85 -13.83 -21.67 1.61
C PRO A 85 -13.82 -23.20 1.60
N ALA A 86 -14.50 -23.82 0.63
CA ALA A 86 -14.68 -25.28 0.61
C ALA A 86 -13.39 -26.06 0.29
N MET A 87 -12.45 -25.47 -0.44
CA MET A 87 -11.22 -26.12 -0.92
C MET A 87 -10.03 -26.00 0.04
N VAL A 88 -10.18 -25.34 1.19
CA VAL A 88 -9.06 -25.11 2.14
C VAL A 88 -8.81 -26.31 3.05
N ASP A 89 -7.55 -26.44 3.49
CA ASP A 89 -7.20 -27.33 4.61
C ASP A 89 -7.68 -26.69 5.93
N LYS A 90 -8.84 -27.13 6.42
CA LYS A 90 -9.52 -26.48 7.56
C LYS A 90 -8.67 -26.42 8.84
N PRO A 91 -8.00 -27.49 9.29
CA PRO A 91 -7.18 -27.44 10.50
C PRO A 91 -6.05 -26.41 10.39
N ILE A 92 -5.29 -26.42 9.29
CA ILE A 92 -4.14 -25.52 9.12
C ILE A 92 -4.63 -24.08 8.91
N TYR A 93 -5.72 -23.89 8.17
CA TYR A 93 -6.33 -22.59 7.92
C TYR A 93 -6.78 -21.89 9.20
N ILE A 94 -7.31 -22.63 10.19
CA ILE A 94 -7.68 -22.05 11.50
C ILE A 94 -6.45 -21.84 12.39
N LEU A 95 -5.45 -22.72 12.30
CA LEU A 95 -4.26 -22.68 13.16
C LEU A 95 -3.25 -21.61 12.72
N ALA A 96 -3.14 -21.31 11.42
CA ALA A 96 -2.14 -20.39 10.89
C ALA A 96 -2.16 -18.97 11.53
N PRO A 97 -3.32 -18.29 11.67
CA PRO A 97 -3.38 -17.00 12.37
C PRO A 97 -2.98 -17.10 13.86
N ILE A 98 -3.30 -18.22 14.52
CA ILE A 98 -2.94 -18.47 15.92
C ILE A 98 -1.41 -18.60 16.07
N VAL A 99 -0.78 -19.34 15.15
CA VAL A 99 0.68 -19.54 15.09
C VAL A 99 1.42 -18.25 14.76
N ALA A 100 0.81 -17.32 14.00
CA ALA A 100 1.38 -15.99 13.80
C ALA A 100 1.28 -15.10 15.06
N LEU A 101 0.13 -15.11 15.74
CA LEU A 101 -0.16 -14.19 16.84
C LEU A 101 0.53 -14.57 18.16
N ILE A 102 0.52 -15.85 18.54
CA ILE A 102 1.05 -16.28 19.84
C ILE A 102 2.54 -15.92 19.99
N PRO A 103 3.44 -16.26 19.04
CA PRO A 103 4.86 -15.93 19.16
C PRO A 103 5.11 -14.41 19.18
N ALA A 104 4.32 -13.62 18.43
CA ALA A 104 4.41 -12.17 18.43
C ALA A 104 4.16 -11.57 19.82
N VAL A 105 3.18 -12.11 20.57
CA VAL A 105 2.90 -11.71 21.96
C VAL A 105 3.96 -12.24 22.92
N MET A 106 4.36 -13.51 22.77
CA MET A 106 5.32 -14.18 23.64
C MET A 106 6.72 -13.53 23.60
N ALA A 107 7.14 -13.02 22.44
CA ALA A 107 8.41 -12.32 22.29
C ALA A 107 8.61 -11.15 23.27
N PHE A 108 7.52 -10.50 23.70
CA PHE A 108 7.56 -9.37 24.63
C PHE A 108 7.78 -9.77 26.09
N ALA A 109 7.67 -11.06 26.43
CA ALA A 109 7.85 -11.55 27.80
C ALA A 109 9.23 -11.23 28.39
N VAL A 110 10.26 -11.22 27.55
CA VAL A 110 11.65 -10.97 27.94
C VAL A 110 12.11 -9.55 27.66
N ILE A 111 11.22 -8.66 27.19
CA ILE A 111 11.59 -7.27 26.90
C ILE A 111 11.42 -6.45 28.19
N PRO A 112 12.45 -5.72 28.61
CA PRO A 112 12.40 -5.03 29.87
C PRO A 112 11.89 -3.59 29.71
N LEU A 113 10.82 -3.27 30.43
CA LEU A 113 10.08 -2.01 30.27
C LEU A 113 10.53 -0.92 31.26
N GLY A 114 11.23 -1.30 32.32
CA GLY A 114 11.62 -0.40 33.40
C GLY A 114 12.39 -1.12 34.51
N PRO A 115 12.90 -0.35 35.49
CA PRO A 115 13.62 -0.90 36.64
C PRO A 115 12.67 -1.60 37.62
N GLU A 116 13.19 -1.98 38.79
CA GLU A 116 12.37 -2.48 39.89
C GLU A 116 11.36 -1.45 40.38
N VAL A 117 10.09 -1.84 40.37
CA VAL A 117 8.97 -1.03 40.87
C VAL A 117 8.21 -1.78 41.96
N SER A 118 7.63 -1.03 42.89
CA SER A 118 6.74 -1.60 43.90
C SER A 118 5.32 -1.73 43.34
N ILE A 119 4.83 -2.95 43.21
CA ILE A 119 3.45 -3.27 42.83
C ILE A 119 2.77 -3.89 44.05
N PHE A 120 1.80 -3.16 44.64
CA PHE A 120 1.04 -3.60 45.83
C PHE A 120 1.92 -4.08 47.01
N GLY A 121 3.08 -3.43 47.23
CA GLY A 121 4.01 -3.75 48.32
C GLY A 121 5.12 -4.75 47.97
N THR A 122 5.03 -5.44 46.82
CA THR A 122 6.09 -6.33 46.31
C THR A 122 7.00 -5.56 45.35
N ARG A 123 8.32 -5.59 45.56
CA ARG A 123 9.29 -5.03 44.60
C ARG A 123 9.57 -6.05 43.53
N THR A 124 9.30 -5.71 42.28
CA THR A 124 9.52 -6.61 41.15
C THR A 124 10.03 -5.81 39.94
N PRO A 125 10.94 -6.36 39.12
CA PRO A 125 11.35 -5.72 37.87
C PRO A 125 10.15 -5.55 36.94
N LEU A 126 10.11 -4.45 36.17
CA LEU A 126 9.07 -4.21 35.16
C LEU A 126 9.35 -5.00 33.88
N GLN A 127 9.42 -6.32 34.04
CA GLN A 127 9.68 -7.33 33.04
C GLN A 127 8.99 -8.62 33.52
N LEU A 128 8.50 -9.46 32.60
CA LEU A 128 7.82 -10.70 33.00
C LEU A 128 8.81 -11.76 33.45
N THR A 129 9.85 -11.99 32.65
CA THR A 129 10.94 -12.91 32.96
C THR A 129 12.20 -12.51 32.20
N ASP A 130 13.37 -12.90 32.70
CA ASP A 130 14.62 -12.82 31.94
C ASP A 130 15.37 -14.15 32.02
N MET A 131 16.17 -14.43 31.00
CA MET A 131 16.93 -15.66 30.87
C MET A 131 18.31 -15.34 30.29
N PRO A 132 19.34 -16.17 30.57
CA PRO A 132 20.69 -15.96 30.02
C PRO A 132 20.73 -15.86 28.49
N VAL A 133 19.75 -16.47 27.80
CA VAL A 133 19.60 -16.50 26.34
C VAL A 133 18.40 -15.68 25.85
N GLY A 134 18.04 -14.60 26.55
CA GLY A 134 16.84 -13.80 26.30
C GLY A 134 16.68 -13.32 24.85
N VAL A 135 17.74 -12.78 24.22
CA VAL A 135 17.64 -12.32 22.82
C VAL A 135 17.47 -13.49 21.82
N LEU A 136 18.08 -14.65 22.10
CA LEU A 136 17.89 -15.85 21.26
C LEU A 136 16.47 -16.40 21.37
N TYR A 137 15.84 -16.29 22.53
CA TYR A 137 14.42 -16.62 22.70
C TYR A 137 13.54 -15.74 21.80
N ILE A 138 13.82 -14.44 21.69
CA ILE A 138 13.06 -13.54 20.83
C ILE A 138 13.22 -13.95 19.36
N LEU A 139 14.45 -14.21 18.90
CA LEU A 139 14.70 -14.71 17.54
C LEU A 139 13.94 -16.01 17.27
N ALA A 140 13.94 -16.96 18.22
CA ALA A 140 13.19 -18.20 18.06
C ALA A 140 11.68 -17.96 17.92
N MET A 141 11.10 -17.03 18.70
CA MET A 141 9.69 -16.68 18.59
C MET A 141 9.37 -15.99 17.26
N THR A 142 10.23 -15.09 16.75
CA THR A 142 10.04 -14.45 15.45
C THR A 142 10.10 -15.47 14.31
N SER A 143 11.06 -16.41 14.35
CA SER A 143 11.14 -17.50 13.36
C SER A 143 9.85 -18.35 13.33
N ILE A 144 9.25 -18.63 14.49
CA ILE A 144 7.99 -19.39 14.57
C ILE A 144 6.84 -18.60 13.92
N GLY A 145 6.81 -17.28 14.08
CA GLY A 145 5.81 -16.42 13.45
C GLY A 145 5.78 -16.54 11.93
N VAL A 146 6.94 -16.75 11.29
CA VAL A 146 7.06 -16.93 9.83
C VAL A 146 6.32 -18.18 9.34
N TYR A 147 6.28 -19.25 10.14
CA TYR A 147 5.50 -20.44 9.78
C TYR A 147 4.00 -20.14 9.69
N GLY A 148 3.49 -19.19 10.48
CA GLY A 148 2.11 -18.72 10.36
C GLY A 148 1.80 -18.21 8.95
N ILE A 149 2.74 -17.48 8.33
CA ILE A 149 2.61 -16.93 6.98
C ILE A 149 2.64 -18.03 5.90
N VAL A 150 3.58 -18.97 5.99
CA VAL A 150 3.67 -20.11 5.04
C VAL A 150 2.42 -20.96 5.09
N LEU A 151 2.02 -21.34 6.31
CA LEU A 151 0.86 -22.20 6.54
C LEU A 151 -0.42 -21.51 6.08
N ALA A 152 -0.52 -20.19 6.20
CA ALA A 152 -1.64 -19.41 5.69
C ALA A 152 -1.73 -19.48 4.16
N GLY A 153 -0.62 -19.27 3.46
CA GLY A 153 -0.54 -19.37 2.00
C GLY A 153 -0.84 -20.78 1.50
N TRP A 154 -0.30 -21.81 2.17
CA TRP A 154 -0.54 -23.22 1.81
C TRP A 154 -1.98 -23.68 2.04
N SER A 155 -2.56 -23.35 3.19
CA SER A 155 -3.90 -23.81 3.56
C SER A 155 -5.02 -23.18 2.75
N SER A 156 -4.77 -22.04 2.11
CA SER A 156 -5.71 -21.29 1.27
C SER A 156 -6.25 -22.07 0.05
N GLY A 157 -5.55 -23.13 -0.39
CA GLY A 157 -6.00 -23.98 -1.50
C GLY A 157 -5.94 -23.32 -2.88
N SER A 158 -5.31 -22.14 -3.01
CA SER A 158 -5.10 -21.46 -4.29
C SER A 158 -3.61 -21.11 -4.53
N THR A 159 -3.21 -21.00 -5.79
CA THR A 159 -1.80 -20.81 -6.17
C THR A 159 -1.30 -19.39 -5.91
N TYR A 160 -2.17 -18.39 -6.02
CA TYR A 160 -1.81 -16.98 -5.79
C TYR A 160 -1.38 -16.70 -4.34
N PRO A 161 -2.14 -17.12 -3.31
CA PRO A 161 -1.76 -16.88 -1.91
C PRO A 161 -0.59 -17.75 -1.48
N LEU A 162 -0.45 -18.95 -2.06
CA LEU A 162 0.74 -19.78 -1.87
C LEU A 162 2.01 -19.06 -2.37
N LEU A 163 1.97 -18.49 -3.57
CA LEU A 163 3.11 -17.72 -4.11
C LEU A 163 3.39 -16.48 -3.24
N GLY A 164 2.36 -15.80 -2.76
CA GLY A 164 2.48 -14.65 -1.84
C GLY A 164 3.13 -15.04 -0.51
N GLY A 165 2.67 -16.13 0.11
CA GLY A 165 3.23 -16.67 1.36
C GLY A 165 4.68 -17.10 1.20
N LEU A 166 5.02 -17.85 0.14
CA LEU A 166 6.40 -18.29 -0.12
C LEU A 166 7.37 -17.11 -0.30
N ARG A 167 6.94 -16.06 -1.00
CA ARG A 167 7.76 -14.85 -1.20
C ARG A 167 7.94 -14.06 0.10
N SER A 168 6.88 -13.91 0.90
CA SER A 168 6.96 -13.29 2.23
C SER A 168 7.96 -14.03 3.11
N THR A 169 7.85 -15.35 3.18
CA THR A 169 8.72 -16.18 4.01
C THR A 169 10.17 -16.12 3.57
N ALA A 170 10.45 -16.19 2.26
CA ALA A 170 11.81 -16.07 1.74
C ALA A 170 12.43 -14.70 2.11
N GLN A 171 11.62 -13.65 2.08
CA GLN A 171 12.00 -12.32 2.55
C GLN A 171 12.33 -12.33 4.05
N VAL A 172 11.37 -12.74 4.89
CA VAL A 172 11.51 -12.61 6.35
C VAL A 172 12.74 -13.39 6.82
N ILE A 173 12.91 -14.64 6.37
CA ILE A 173 14.07 -15.48 6.69
C ILE A 173 15.39 -14.82 6.27
N SER A 174 15.44 -14.20 5.09
CA SER A 174 16.68 -13.57 4.60
C SER A 174 17.11 -12.38 5.46
N TYR A 175 16.14 -11.60 5.94
CA TYR A 175 16.40 -10.42 6.76
C TYR A 175 16.56 -10.76 8.25
N GLU A 176 15.98 -11.86 8.71
CA GLU A 176 16.22 -12.44 10.02
C GLU A 176 17.71 -12.80 10.22
N ILE A 177 18.36 -13.38 9.20
CA ILE A 177 19.80 -13.68 9.23
C ILE A 177 20.64 -12.40 9.38
N ALA A 178 20.31 -11.37 8.60
CA ALA A 178 21.01 -10.08 8.68
C ALA A 178 20.81 -9.41 10.06
N MET A 179 19.60 -9.49 10.60
CA MET A 179 19.25 -9.00 11.94
C MET A 179 20.03 -9.74 13.03
N ALA A 180 20.06 -11.08 12.99
CA ALA A 180 20.79 -11.90 13.95
C ALA A 180 22.31 -11.61 13.93
N ALA A 181 22.89 -11.40 12.74
CA ALA A 181 24.29 -11.00 12.61
C ALA A 181 24.59 -9.65 13.28
N CYS A 182 23.64 -8.71 13.27
CA CYS A 182 23.80 -7.43 13.99
C CYS A 182 23.85 -7.60 15.51
N PHE A 183 23.09 -8.56 16.06
CA PHE A 183 23.05 -8.85 17.48
C PHE A 183 24.35 -9.47 18.00
N ALA A 184 25.06 -10.23 17.17
CA ALA A 184 26.35 -10.80 17.55
C ALA A 184 27.35 -9.72 18.02
N ALA A 185 27.40 -8.57 17.34
CA ALA A 185 28.23 -7.44 17.76
C ALA A 185 27.81 -6.86 19.12
N VAL A 186 26.51 -6.83 19.42
CA VAL A 186 25.97 -6.39 20.72
C VAL A 186 26.36 -7.37 21.82
N PHE A 187 26.28 -8.68 21.57
CA PHE A 187 26.67 -9.71 22.53
C PHE A 187 28.16 -9.65 22.88
N LEU A 188 29.01 -9.41 21.88
CA LEU A 188 30.47 -9.26 22.09
C LEU A 188 30.81 -8.05 22.95
N LEU A 189 30.05 -6.95 22.83
CA LEU A 189 30.25 -5.73 23.62
C LEU A 189 29.68 -5.87 25.04
N ALA A 190 28.46 -6.42 25.17
CA ALA A 190 27.78 -6.55 26.45
C ALA A 190 28.32 -7.70 27.32
N GLY A 191 28.81 -8.78 26.70
CA GLY A 191 29.25 -9.99 27.39
C GLY A 191 28.12 -10.85 27.96
N THR A 192 26.88 -10.60 27.55
CA THR A 192 25.67 -11.36 27.94
C THR A 192 24.64 -11.33 26.80
N MET A 193 23.74 -12.32 26.78
CA MET A 193 22.57 -12.35 25.88
C MET A 193 21.25 -12.11 26.63
N SER A 194 21.29 -11.83 27.93
CA SER A 194 20.14 -11.41 28.74
C SER A 194 19.74 -9.97 28.40
N THR A 195 18.45 -9.68 28.26
CA THR A 195 17.99 -8.35 27.85
C THR A 195 18.21 -7.30 28.94
N SER A 196 17.98 -7.64 30.21
CA SER A 196 18.25 -6.73 31.34
C SER A 196 19.73 -6.39 31.44
N GLY A 197 20.59 -7.41 31.41
CA GLY A 197 22.04 -7.21 31.47
C GLY A 197 22.61 -6.40 30.29
N ILE A 198 22.00 -6.46 29.10
CA ILE A 198 22.38 -5.59 27.98
C ILE A 198 22.03 -4.13 28.29
N VAL A 199 20.84 -3.86 28.84
CA VAL A 199 20.40 -2.50 29.20
C VAL A 199 21.29 -1.92 30.30
N ASP A 200 21.62 -2.69 31.33
CA ASP A 200 22.49 -2.24 32.42
C ASP A 200 23.90 -1.84 31.93
N ARG A 201 24.41 -2.53 30.90
CA ARG A 201 25.71 -2.21 30.27
C ARG A 201 25.66 -0.97 29.37
N GLN A 202 24.48 -0.44 29.06
CA GLN A 202 24.32 0.81 28.32
C GLN A 202 24.28 2.05 29.22
N TRP A 203 24.56 1.90 30.52
CA TRP A 203 24.68 3.03 31.44
C TRP A 203 25.86 3.94 31.04
N GLY A 204 25.58 5.20 30.73
CA GLY A 204 26.56 6.20 30.30
C GLY A 204 26.58 6.44 28.79
N THR A 205 26.82 5.41 27.98
CA THR A 205 26.84 5.51 26.51
C THR A 205 25.93 4.47 25.85
N TRP A 206 25.10 4.91 24.91
CA TRP A 206 24.25 4.01 24.14
C TRP A 206 25.03 3.24 23.09
N ASN A 207 24.64 1.98 22.89
CA ASN A 207 25.26 1.09 21.91
C ASN A 207 25.15 1.63 20.48
N VAL A 208 24.16 2.47 20.16
CA VAL A 208 24.02 3.08 18.82
C VAL A 208 25.29 3.83 18.39
N TRP A 209 25.97 4.50 19.31
CA TRP A 209 27.18 5.28 19.00
C TRP A 209 28.41 4.40 18.81
N LEU A 210 28.45 3.24 19.49
CA LEU A 210 29.55 2.28 19.42
C LEU A 210 29.40 1.31 18.25
N LEU A 211 28.15 0.94 17.92
CA LEU A 211 27.79 -0.11 16.97
C LEU A 211 26.90 0.45 15.85
N LEU A 212 27.28 1.61 15.31
CA LEU A 212 26.49 2.31 14.28
C LEU A 212 26.20 1.44 13.04
N PRO A 213 27.15 0.65 12.48
CA PRO A 213 26.85 -0.24 11.36
C PRO A 213 25.81 -1.31 11.70
N SER A 214 25.89 -1.92 12.89
CA SER A 214 24.89 -2.87 13.37
C SER A 214 23.52 -2.23 13.47
N PHE A 215 23.44 -0.99 13.96
CA PHE A 215 22.17 -0.28 14.05
C PHE A 215 21.58 0.02 12.66
N ILE A 216 22.37 0.46 11.68
CA ILE A 216 21.87 0.75 10.33
C ILE A 216 21.37 -0.54 9.66
N VAL A 217 22.15 -1.62 9.71
CA VAL A 217 21.74 -2.91 9.13
C VAL A 217 20.49 -3.43 9.84
N TYR A 218 20.44 -3.32 11.17
CA TYR A 218 19.25 -3.67 11.95
C TYR A 218 18.02 -2.84 11.58
N ALA A 219 18.17 -1.52 11.41
CA ALA A 219 17.08 -0.62 11.04
C ALA A 219 16.51 -0.93 9.65
N VAL A 220 17.34 -1.41 8.71
CA VAL A 220 16.85 -1.90 7.41
C VAL A 220 16.21 -3.28 7.56
N ALA A 221 16.83 -4.18 8.35
CA ALA A 221 16.35 -5.55 8.51
C ALA A 221 15.02 -5.66 9.27
N MET A 222 14.79 -4.82 10.28
CA MET A 222 13.52 -4.79 11.02
C MET A 222 12.33 -4.37 10.13
N VAL A 223 12.58 -3.60 9.06
CA VAL A 223 11.54 -3.26 8.07
C VAL A 223 11.27 -4.45 7.16
N GLY A 224 12.31 -5.20 6.78
CA GLY A 224 12.18 -6.43 6.01
C GLY A 224 11.42 -7.52 6.77
N GLU A 225 11.72 -7.67 8.07
CA GLU A 225 11.11 -8.63 8.99
C GLU A 225 9.59 -8.41 9.14
N THR A 226 9.15 -7.15 9.19
CA THR A 226 7.75 -6.80 9.44
C THR A 226 6.89 -6.75 8.17
N ASN A 227 7.46 -7.06 7.00
CA ASN A 227 6.80 -7.00 5.69
C ASN A 227 6.09 -5.65 5.41
N ARG A 228 6.62 -4.54 5.92
CA ARG A 228 6.01 -3.21 5.74
C ARG A 228 6.64 -2.41 4.61
N ALA A 229 5.86 -1.50 4.04
CA ALA A 229 6.30 -0.62 2.96
C ALA A 229 7.56 0.14 3.41
N PRO A 230 8.63 0.16 2.60
CA PRO A 230 8.72 -0.19 1.17
C PRO A 230 8.93 -1.68 0.82
N PHE A 231 9.04 -2.58 1.80
CA PHE A 231 9.33 -4.01 1.63
C PHE A 231 8.09 -4.89 1.80
N ASP A 232 6.94 -4.39 1.35
CA ASP A 232 5.66 -5.05 1.48
C ASP A 232 5.32 -5.86 0.22
N LEU A 233 6.04 -6.96 0.05
CA LEU A 233 5.87 -7.90 -1.04
C LEU A 233 4.54 -8.67 -1.00
N PRO A 234 3.99 -9.05 0.18
CA PRO A 234 2.74 -9.78 0.25
C PRO A 234 1.49 -8.91 0.07
N GLU A 235 1.47 -7.66 0.57
CA GLU A 235 0.30 -6.76 0.47
C GLU A 235 0.26 -5.99 -0.85
N ALA A 236 1.31 -6.08 -1.70
CA ALA A 236 1.42 -5.29 -2.92
C ALA A 236 0.26 -5.51 -3.90
N GLU A 237 -0.62 -4.51 -3.98
CA GLU A 237 -1.78 -4.42 -4.90
C GLU A 237 -1.39 -4.55 -6.38
N GLY A 238 -0.16 -4.14 -6.75
CA GLY A 238 0.35 -4.21 -8.11
C GLY A 238 0.94 -5.58 -8.49
N GLU A 239 1.04 -6.53 -7.55
CA GLU A 239 1.54 -7.88 -7.81
C GLU A 239 0.51 -8.95 -7.43
N LEU A 240 0.57 -9.47 -6.20
CA LEU A 240 -0.23 -10.64 -5.77
C LEU A 240 -1.46 -10.26 -4.93
N VAL A 241 -1.84 -8.97 -4.93
CA VAL A 241 -3.11 -8.43 -4.40
C VAL A 241 -3.47 -9.01 -3.02
N GLY A 242 -2.59 -8.84 -2.02
CA GLY A 242 -2.86 -9.24 -0.64
C GLY A 242 -2.29 -10.61 -0.22
N GLY A 243 -1.61 -11.33 -1.12
CA GLY A 243 -0.73 -12.44 -0.76
C GLY A 243 -1.46 -13.52 0.04
N PHE A 244 -0.99 -13.84 1.24
CA PHE A 244 -1.58 -14.89 2.08
C PHE A 244 -2.89 -14.45 2.79
N HIS A 245 -3.28 -13.18 2.71
CA HIS A 245 -4.48 -12.66 3.37
C HIS A 245 -5.76 -12.85 2.57
N THR A 246 -5.68 -13.12 1.26
CA THR A 246 -6.81 -13.01 0.32
C THR A 246 -8.02 -13.88 0.68
N GLU A 247 -7.77 -15.06 1.22
CA GLU A 247 -8.82 -16.03 1.58
C GLU A 247 -9.33 -15.85 3.02
N TYR A 248 -8.75 -14.96 3.82
CA TYR A 248 -9.11 -14.77 5.22
C TYR A 248 -10.13 -13.65 5.41
N SER A 249 -11.18 -13.92 6.18
CA SER A 249 -12.21 -12.95 6.58
C SER A 249 -12.22 -12.74 8.09
N SER A 250 -12.95 -11.71 8.54
CA SER A 250 -13.36 -11.50 9.94
C SER A 250 -12.17 -11.53 10.92
N LEU A 251 -12.32 -12.23 12.04
CA LEU A 251 -11.33 -12.34 13.11
C LEU A 251 -10.03 -13.01 12.68
N LYS A 252 -10.06 -13.99 11.77
CA LYS A 252 -8.82 -14.67 11.32
C LYS A 252 -7.92 -13.72 10.54
N PHE A 253 -8.50 -12.88 9.68
CA PHE A 253 -7.79 -11.79 9.03
C PHE A 253 -7.27 -10.78 10.07
N ALA A 254 -8.12 -10.39 11.02
CA ALA A 254 -7.73 -9.45 12.07
C ALA A 254 -6.55 -9.96 12.92
N MET A 255 -6.45 -11.27 13.16
CA MET A 255 -5.33 -11.88 13.88
C MET A 255 -4.00 -11.75 13.14
N PHE A 256 -3.96 -11.92 11.82
CA PHE A 256 -2.74 -11.68 11.04
C PHE A 256 -2.31 -10.22 11.10
N MET A 257 -3.24 -9.30 10.85
CA MET A 257 -2.96 -7.87 10.96
C MET A 257 -2.49 -7.51 12.39
N MET A 258 -3.15 -8.05 13.42
CA MET A 258 -2.74 -7.87 14.81
C MET A 258 -1.32 -8.38 15.04
N ALA A 259 -0.99 -9.58 14.56
CA ALA A 259 0.35 -10.16 14.68
C ALA A 259 1.42 -9.29 14.01
N GLU A 260 1.17 -8.78 12.81
CA GLU A 260 2.11 -7.90 12.10
C GLU A 260 2.37 -6.59 12.85
N TYR A 261 1.33 -5.94 13.35
CA TYR A 261 1.49 -4.69 14.12
C TYR A 261 2.13 -4.94 15.49
N ILE A 262 1.82 -6.06 16.16
CA ILE A 262 2.50 -6.46 17.39
C ILE A 262 3.99 -6.71 17.08
N ASN A 263 4.30 -7.42 16.00
CA ASN A 263 5.69 -7.66 15.60
C ASN A 263 6.43 -6.34 15.30
N MET A 264 5.76 -5.37 14.66
CA MET A 264 6.29 -4.02 14.49
C MET A 264 6.64 -3.34 15.83
N GLY A 265 5.78 -3.51 16.83
CA GLY A 265 6.05 -3.09 18.21
C GLY A 265 7.24 -3.83 18.83
N THR A 266 7.32 -5.14 18.65
CA THR A 266 8.38 -6.01 19.17
C THR A 266 9.75 -5.66 18.58
N VAL A 267 9.88 -5.50 17.26
CA VAL A 267 11.15 -5.09 16.65
C VAL A 267 11.53 -3.65 17.04
N SER A 268 10.56 -2.76 17.22
CA SER A 268 10.82 -1.40 17.73
C SER A 268 11.31 -1.41 19.19
N ALA A 269 10.76 -2.31 20.01
CA ALA A 269 11.16 -2.53 21.38
C ALA A 269 12.55 -3.18 21.50
N LEU A 270 12.88 -4.11 20.61
CA LEU A 270 14.22 -4.66 20.46
C LEU A 270 15.24 -3.58 20.08
N ALA A 271 14.94 -2.73 19.10
CA ALA A 271 15.78 -1.59 18.72
C ALA A 271 16.11 -0.72 19.94
N THR A 272 15.07 -0.43 20.72
CA THR A 272 15.14 0.38 21.94
C THR A 272 16.02 -0.28 23.00
N THR A 273 15.84 -1.58 23.22
CA THR A 273 16.55 -2.37 24.24
C THR A 273 18.02 -2.58 23.87
N LEU A 274 18.33 -2.90 22.62
CA LEU A 274 19.69 -3.29 22.21
C LEU A 274 20.58 -2.11 21.84
N PHE A 275 20.01 -1.00 21.34
CA PHE A 275 20.79 0.13 20.82
C PHE A 275 20.60 1.45 21.60
N PHE A 276 19.40 1.73 22.11
CA PHE A 276 19.03 3.05 22.67
C PHE A 276 18.92 3.08 24.19
N GLY A 277 19.59 2.19 24.92
CA GLY A 277 19.62 2.24 26.38
C GLY A 277 18.35 1.73 27.06
N GLY A 278 17.48 0.97 26.37
CA GLY A 278 16.22 0.46 26.93
C GLY A 278 15.36 1.56 27.56
N TRP A 279 15.05 1.41 28.84
CA TRP A 279 14.24 2.34 29.62
C TRP A 279 15.00 3.56 30.17
N HIS A 280 16.33 3.66 29.97
CA HIS A 280 17.10 4.83 30.42
C HIS A 280 16.67 6.11 29.72
N ALA A 281 16.61 7.22 30.46
CA ALA A 281 16.22 8.51 29.91
C ALA A 281 17.18 8.98 28.79
N PRO A 282 16.66 9.60 27.71
CA PRO A 282 17.49 10.23 26.68
C PRO A 282 18.26 11.43 27.23
N PHE A 283 19.44 11.70 26.68
CA PHE A 283 20.15 12.94 26.94
C PHE A 283 19.34 14.13 26.36
N PRO A 284 19.12 15.25 27.08
CA PRO A 284 19.65 15.65 28.39
C PRO A 284 18.71 15.36 29.59
N LEU A 285 17.61 14.65 29.39
CA LEU A 285 16.63 14.37 30.46
C LEU A 285 17.17 13.38 31.51
N ASN A 286 18.26 12.67 31.20
CA ASN A 286 18.99 11.81 32.15
C ASN A 286 19.67 12.57 33.30
N LEU A 287 19.84 13.90 33.19
CA LEU A 287 20.44 14.73 34.24
C LEU A 287 19.50 14.98 35.42
N TRP A 288 18.21 14.66 35.29
CA TRP A 288 17.27 14.73 36.39
C TRP A 288 17.34 13.45 37.23
N ASP A 289 17.65 13.58 38.53
CA ASP A 289 17.82 12.47 39.47
C ASP A 289 16.63 11.49 39.53
N GLY A 290 15.41 11.97 39.23
CA GLY A 290 14.18 11.16 39.21
C GLY A 290 13.89 10.46 37.88
N ALA A 291 14.61 10.78 36.79
CA ALA A 291 14.24 10.35 35.45
C ALA A 291 14.36 8.83 35.22
N ASN A 292 15.26 8.17 35.95
CA ASN A 292 15.55 6.73 35.84
C ASN A 292 14.97 5.89 36.99
N SER A 293 14.11 6.47 37.85
CA SER A 293 13.53 5.78 39.01
C SER A 293 12.01 5.77 38.98
N GLY A 294 11.42 4.76 39.64
CA GLY A 294 9.96 4.58 39.70
C GLY A 294 9.36 4.21 38.35
N TRP A 295 8.24 4.86 38.00
CA TRP A 295 7.46 4.57 36.79
C TRP A 295 7.84 5.42 35.57
N TRP A 296 8.67 6.45 35.71
CA TRP A 296 9.14 7.29 34.60
C TRP A 296 9.86 6.52 33.48
N PRO A 297 10.68 5.50 33.77
CA PRO A 297 11.36 4.72 32.74
C PRO A 297 10.43 4.03 31.74
N LEU A 298 9.23 3.63 32.16
CA LEU A 298 8.21 3.08 31.27
C LEU A 298 7.78 4.10 30.20
N LEU A 299 7.71 5.37 30.55
CA LEU A 299 7.38 6.44 29.62
C LEU A 299 8.51 6.65 28.60
N TRP A 300 9.78 6.62 29.02
CA TRP A 300 10.92 6.73 28.11
C TRP A 300 10.99 5.56 27.14
N PHE A 301 10.83 4.34 27.66
CA PHE A 301 10.77 3.15 26.83
C PHE A 301 9.65 3.25 25.80
N THR A 302 8.43 3.59 26.24
CA THR A 302 7.26 3.73 25.37
C THR A 302 7.49 4.81 24.31
N LEU A 303 8.03 5.98 24.69
CA LEU A 303 8.31 7.07 23.75
C LEU A 303 9.31 6.66 22.66
N LYS A 304 10.36 5.91 23.02
CA LYS A 304 11.35 5.41 22.04
C LYS A 304 10.73 4.38 21.10
N VAL A 305 9.92 3.44 21.62
CA VAL A 305 9.17 2.50 20.78
C VAL A 305 8.27 3.25 19.80
N TRP A 306 7.50 4.24 20.26
CA TRP A 306 6.66 5.07 19.40
C TRP A 306 7.45 5.91 18.38
N THR A 307 8.69 6.28 18.69
CA THR A 307 9.58 6.95 17.74
C THR A 307 9.93 6.02 16.57
N PHE A 308 10.24 4.75 16.85
CA PHE A 308 10.47 3.76 15.79
C PHE A 308 9.19 3.43 15.01
N LEU A 309 8.03 3.33 15.68
CA LEU A 309 6.74 3.20 15.01
C LEU A 309 6.46 4.38 14.08
N PHE A 310 6.79 5.61 14.50
CA PHE A 310 6.70 6.78 13.64
C PHE A 310 7.64 6.67 12.42
N VAL A 311 8.86 6.14 12.60
CA VAL A 311 9.77 5.89 11.47
C VAL A 311 9.14 4.91 10.47
N PHE A 312 8.51 3.82 10.89
CA PHE A 312 7.78 2.92 9.98
C PHE A 312 6.73 3.65 9.13
N ILE A 313 5.91 4.48 9.78
CA ILE A 313 4.87 5.28 9.11
C ILE A 313 5.52 6.27 8.12
N TRP A 314 6.65 6.86 8.50
CA TRP A 314 7.37 7.81 7.66
C TRP A 314 8.04 7.16 6.45
N LEU A 315 8.61 5.97 6.61
CA LEU A 315 9.13 5.16 5.50
C LEU A 315 8.00 4.85 4.50
N ARG A 316 6.82 4.43 4.97
CA ARG A 316 5.64 4.15 4.13
C ARG A 316 5.19 5.37 3.33
N GLY A 317 5.20 6.56 3.95
CA GLY A 317 4.77 7.79 3.30
C GLY A 317 5.77 8.38 2.29
N THR A 318 7.03 7.91 2.31
CA THR A 318 8.13 8.54 1.58
C THR A 318 8.73 7.66 0.50
N LEU A 319 8.95 6.36 0.78
CA LEU A 319 9.69 5.47 -0.10
C LEU A 319 8.77 4.71 -1.07
N PRO A 320 9.17 4.56 -2.34
CA PRO A 320 8.48 3.65 -3.25
C PRO A 320 8.71 2.20 -2.87
N ARG A 321 7.81 1.30 -3.29
CA ARG A 321 7.95 -0.15 -3.10
C ARG A 321 9.16 -0.68 -3.88
N LEU A 322 9.92 -1.59 -3.29
CA LEU A 322 11.00 -2.30 -3.98
C LEU A 322 10.52 -3.62 -4.60
N ARG A 323 11.04 -3.93 -5.79
CA ARG A 323 10.83 -5.24 -6.42
C ARG A 323 11.58 -6.34 -5.64
N TYR A 324 11.01 -7.54 -5.62
CA TYR A 324 11.57 -8.73 -4.96
C TYR A 324 13.05 -8.96 -5.24
N ASP A 325 13.45 -8.92 -6.51
CA ASP A 325 14.84 -9.20 -6.90
C ASP A 325 15.82 -8.18 -6.32
N GLN A 326 15.46 -6.90 -6.35
CA GLN A 326 16.29 -5.81 -5.80
C GLN A 326 16.40 -5.92 -4.29
N PHE A 327 15.28 -6.24 -3.65
CA PHE A 327 15.19 -6.41 -2.22
C PHE A 327 16.01 -7.62 -1.73
N MET A 328 15.95 -8.77 -2.41
CA MET A 328 16.78 -9.94 -2.07
C MET A 328 18.28 -9.67 -2.28
N ASN A 329 18.63 -8.95 -3.36
CA ASN A 329 20.01 -8.54 -3.60
C ASN A 329 20.54 -7.61 -2.49
N LEU A 330 19.71 -6.70 -1.96
CA LEU A 330 20.10 -5.81 -0.86
C LEU A 330 20.49 -6.61 0.39
N GLY A 331 19.67 -7.58 0.80
CA GLY A 331 19.96 -8.46 1.94
C GLY A 331 21.25 -9.28 1.74
N TRP A 332 21.27 -10.08 0.67
CA TRP A 332 22.32 -11.07 0.44
C TRP A 332 23.66 -10.51 -0.02
N LYS A 333 23.66 -9.47 -0.86
CA LYS A 333 24.91 -8.92 -1.41
C LYS A 333 25.48 -7.74 -0.62
N LEU A 334 24.67 -7.07 0.19
CA LEU A 334 25.11 -5.88 0.94
C LEU A 334 25.00 -6.06 2.45
N LEU A 335 23.79 -6.28 2.98
CA LEU A 335 23.56 -6.25 4.44
C LEU A 335 24.29 -7.38 5.18
N ILE A 336 24.15 -8.64 4.72
CA ILE A 336 24.78 -9.79 5.36
C ILE A 336 26.31 -9.66 5.34
N PRO A 337 26.99 -9.44 4.19
CA PRO A 337 28.45 -9.29 4.17
C PRO A 337 28.97 -8.14 5.04
N VAL A 338 28.29 -6.98 5.03
CA VAL A 338 28.68 -5.83 5.86
C VAL A 338 28.53 -6.15 7.35
N SER A 339 27.44 -6.80 7.75
CA SER A 339 27.23 -7.20 9.14
C SER A 339 28.29 -8.20 9.63
N LEU A 340 28.66 -9.19 8.82
CA LEU A 340 29.70 -10.16 9.15
C LEU A 340 31.08 -9.50 9.27
N LEU A 341 31.43 -8.62 8.32
CA LEU A 341 32.66 -7.84 8.40
C LEU A 341 32.71 -7.00 9.67
N TRP A 342 31.59 -6.37 10.05
CA TRP A 342 31.51 -5.58 11.25
C TRP A 342 31.68 -6.40 12.53
N VAL A 343 31.03 -7.57 12.63
CA VAL A 343 31.21 -8.49 13.75
C VAL A 343 32.68 -8.90 13.90
N MET A 344 33.38 -9.19 12.79
CA MET A 344 34.81 -9.52 12.83
C MET A 344 35.67 -8.37 13.35
N ILE A 345 35.35 -7.12 12.96
CA ILE A 345 36.05 -5.93 13.44
C ILE A 345 35.82 -5.74 14.96
N VAL A 346 34.57 -5.85 15.40
CA VAL A 346 34.20 -5.73 16.83
C VAL A 346 34.91 -6.80 17.66
N ALA A 347 34.91 -8.06 17.20
CA ALA A 347 35.60 -9.15 17.85
C ALA A 347 37.11 -8.90 17.96
N THR A 348 37.74 -8.44 16.87
CA THR A 348 39.17 -8.13 16.83
C THR A 348 39.52 -7.00 17.81
N LEU A 349 38.75 -5.91 17.82
CA LEU A 349 38.96 -4.79 18.74
C LEU A 349 38.77 -5.19 20.20
N LYS A 350 37.83 -6.11 20.49
CA LYS A 350 37.63 -6.65 21.84
C LYS A 350 38.87 -7.44 22.29
N VAL A 351 39.40 -8.32 21.45
CA VAL A 351 40.61 -9.09 21.76
C VAL A 351 41.83 -8.18 21.95
N VAL A 352 41.99 -7.13 21.14
CA VAL A 352 43.09 -6.16 21.28
C VAL A 352 43.01 -5.42 22.63
N GLN A 353 41.79 -5.08 23.06
CA GLN A 353 41.58 -4.46 24.37
C GLN A 353 41.89 -5.43 25.52
N ASP A 354 41.49 -6.70 25.40
CA ASP A 354 41.80 -7.72 26.40
C ASP A 354 43.32 -7.94 26.55
N ASN A 355 44.10 -7.62 25.51
CA ASN A 355 45.57 -7.59 25.53
C ASN A 355 46.18 -6.28 26.07
N GLY A 356 45.38 -5.36 26.62
CA GLY A 356 45.84 -4.19 27.37
C GLY A 356 45.96 -2.88 26.58
N HIS A 357 45.49 -2.82 25.33
CA HIS A 357 45.45 -1.58 24.54
C HIS A 357 44.06 -0.89 24.62
N ASP A 358 43.97 0.31 25.17
CA ASP A 358 42.72 1.07 25.31
C ASP A 358 42.32 1.82 24.01
N VAL A 359 42.20 1.07 22.91
CA VAL A 359 41.79 1.60 21.58
C VAL A 359 40.36 1.21 21.21
N GLN A 360 39.62 0.54 22.10
CA GLN A 360 38.33 -0.06 21.77
C GLN A 360 37.28 1.00 21.37
N THR A 361 37.06 2.03 22.20
CA THR A 361 36.00 3.03 21.93
C THR A 361 36.30 3.86 20.70
N VAL A 362 37.54 4.37 20.57
CA VAL A 362 37.95 5.17 19.41
C VAL A 362 37.94 4.33 18.13
N GLY A 363 38.43 3.09 18.20
CA GLY A 363 38.44 2.15 17.08
C GLY A 363 37.02 1.79 16.61
N LEU A 364 36.10 1.50 17.55
CA LEU A 364 34.70 1.20 17.23
C LEU A 364 33.98 2.40 16.60
N VAL A 365 34.13 3.60 17.16
CA VAL A 365 33.48 4.79 16.59
C VAL A 365 34.04 5.14 15.21
N THR A 366 35.36 5.12 15.03
CA THR A 366 35.98 5.47 13.75
C THR A 366 35.67 4.46 12.65
N ALA A 367 35.88 3.16 12.91
CA ALA A 367 35.53 2.10 11.96
C ALA A 367 34.03 2.07 11.70
N GLY A 368 33.22 2.30 12.73
CA GLY A 368 31.77 2.34 12.65
C GLY A 368 31.28 3.46 11.74
N VAL A 369 31.82 4.67 11.87
CA VAL A 369 31.48 5.80 11.00
C VAL A 369 31.91 5.53 9.55
N ILE A 370 33.11 5.02 9.32
CA ILE A 370 33.62 4.73 7.96
C ILE A 370 32.71 3.71 7.25
N ILE A 371 32.38 2.61 7.92
CA ILE A 371 31.54 1.55 7.34
C ILE A 371 30.11 2.06 7.13
N SER A 372 29.57 2.82 8.08
CA SER A 372 28.23 3.40 7.98
C SER A 372 28.11 4.37 6.81
N VAL A 373 29.09 5.27 6.64
CA VAL A 373 29.14 6.21 5.52
C VAL A 373 29.32 5.47 4.19
N GLY A 374 30.17 4.45 4.14
CA GLY A 374 30.33 3.58 2.97
C GLY A 374 29.03 2.87 2.59
N LEU A 375 28.35 2.29 3.56
CA LEU A 375 27.05 1.62 3.38
C LEU A 375 25.99 2.59 2.85
N LEU A 376 25.84 3.76 3.47
CA LEU A 376 24.90 4.79 3.03
C LEU A 376 25.21 5.29 1.62
N ALA A 377 26.49 5.50 1.29
CA ALA A 377 26.90 5.93 -0.05
C ALA A 377 26.56 4.87 -1.12
N ILE A 378 26.75 3.58 -0.82
CA ILE A 378 26.36 2.48 -1.72
C ILE A 378 24.84 2.46 -1.92
N MET A 379 24.05 2.59 -0.85
CA MET A 379 22.58 2.63 -0.93
C MET A 379 22.08 3.83 -1.75
N LEU A 380 22.62 5.03 -1.52
CA LEU A 380 22.27 6.23 -2.28
C LEU A 380 22.67 6.12 -3.76
N ARG A 381 23.81 5.49 -4.07
CA ARG A 381 24.24 5.24 -5.45
C ARG A 381 23.33 4.25 -6.17
N ALA A 382 22.87 3.20 -5.48
CA ALA A 382 21.94 2.24 -6.05
C ALA A 382 20.60 2.89 -6.44
N GLY A 383 20.09 3.82 -5.62
CA GLY A 383 18.88 4.59 -5.93
C GLY A 383 18.98 5.45 -7.19
N ARG A 384 20.19 5.87 -7.59
CA ARG A 384 20.42 6.65 -8.83
C ARG A 384 20.42 5.81 -10.10
N ALA A 385 20.76 4.52 -10.03
CA ALA A 385 20.90 3.68 -11.23
C ALA A 385 19.56 3.48 -11.97
N GLY A 386 18.43 3.68 -11.30
CA GLY A 386 17.08 3.65 -11.90
C GLY A 386 16.63 4.97 -12.55
N ALA A 387 17.41 6.06 -12.42
CA ALA A 387 17.04 7.40 -12.90
C ALA A 387 17.63 7.75 -14.27
N ASN A 388 18.25 6.80 -14.97
CA ASN A 388 18.57 6.97 -16.38
C ASN A 388 17.35 6.49 -17.17
N PRO A 389 16.42 7.37 -17.59
CA PRO A 389 15.47 6.97 -18.61
C PRO A 389 16.27 6.45 -19.79
N ALA A 390 15.96 5.25 -20.26
CA ALA A 390 16.38 4.85 -21.59
C ALA A 390 15.98 6.00 -22.53
N PRO A 391 16.88 6.48 -23.41
CA PRO A 391 16.49 7.52 -24.34
C PRO A 391 15.25 7.02 -25.07
N GLU A 392 14.12 7.71 -24.87
CA GLU A 392 12.93 7.48 -25.68
C GLU A 392 13.41 7.68 -27.12
N THR A 393 13.54 6.57 -27.84
CA THR A 393 13.60 6.60 -29.28
C THR A 393 12.30 7.22 -29.74
N ALA A 394 12.33 8.55 -29.94
CA ALA A 394 11.33 9.29 -30.68
C ALA A 394 11.14 8.56 -32.02
N GLY A 395 10.11 7.75 -32.11
CA GLY A 395 9.97 6.81 -33.23
C GLY A 395 8.92 5.73 -33.07
N THR A 396 8.27 5.56 -31.92
CA THR A 396 7.10 4.68 -31.86
C THR A 396 5.90 5.41 -32.41
N GLN A 397 5.56 5.05 -33.65
CA GLN A 397 4.44 5.54 -34.41
C GLN A 397 3.15 5.54 -33.59
N GLN A 398 2.57 6.74 -33.56
CA GLN A 398 1.20 7.08 -33.31
C GLN A 398 0.25 6.07 -33.99
N PHE A 399 -0.19 5.05 -33.25
CA PHE A 399 -1.14 4.04 -33.72
C PHE A 399 -2.60 4.49 -33.59
N SER A 400 -2.84 5.78 -33.32
CA SER A 400 -4.17 6.37 -33.23
C SER A 400 -4.19 7.71 -33.95
N ASP A 401 -4.97 7.82 -35.01
CA ASP A 401 -5.32 9.06 -35.74
C ASP A 401 -6.17 10.05 -34.91
N PHE A 402 -6.18 9.91 -33.58
CA PHE A 402 -6.83 10.86 -32.69
C PHE A 402 -5.90 12.06 -32.44
N PRO A 403 -6.40 13.30 -32.59
CA PRO A 403 -5.64 14.49 -32.21
C PRO A 403 -5.55 14.54 -30.68
N VAL A 404 -4.48 13.96 -30.13
CA VAL A 404 -4.12 14.15 -28.74
C VAL A 404 -3.50 15.55 -28.64
N PRO A 405 -3.99 16.43 -27.75
CA PRO A 405 -3.36 17.73 -27.54
C PRO A 405 -1.88 17.52 -27.22
N PRO A 406 -0.95 18.29 -27.81
CA PRO A 406 0.45 18.19 -27.46
C PRO A 406 0.58 18.42 -25.96
N MET A 407 1.35 17.55 -25.28
CA MET A 407 1.70 17.80 -23.89
C MET A 407 2.35 19.19 -23.80
N PRO A 408 1.98 20.01 -22.79
CA PRO A 408 2.60 21.32 -22.65
C PRO A 408 4.12 21.17 -22.53
N ASP A 409 4.87 21.85 -23.41
CA ASP A 409 6.33 21.81 -23.52
C ASP A 409 7.10 22.28 -22.26
N THR A 410 6.36 22.67 -21.21
CA THR A 410 6.90 23.19 -19.96
C THR A 410 7.01 22.11 -18.89
N ALA A 411 7.47 20.90 -19.23
CA ALA A 411 8.08 20.07 -18.20
C ALA A 411 9.40 20.77 -17.81
N PRO A 412 9.54 21.27 -16.56
CA PRO A 412 10.81 21.85 -16.15
C PRO A 412 11.92 20.82 -16.39
N PRO A 413 13.08 21.22 -16.94
CA PRO A 413 14.17 20.29 -17.20
C PRO A 413 14.49 19.55 -15.90
N ALA A 414 14.50 18.22 -15.95
CA ALA A 414 14.80 17.37 -14.80
C ALA A 414 16.13 17.86 -14.19
N THR A 415 16.05 18.45 -13.00
CA THR A 415 17.22 18.91 -12.26
C THR A 415 18.15 17.72 -12.07
N LYS A 416 19.44 17.89 -12.41
CA LYS A 416 20.44 16.83 -12.26
C LYS A 416 20.44 16.36 -10.81
N ALA A 417 20.07 15.09 -10.63
CA ALA A 417 19.80 14.54 -9.32
C ALA A 417 20.99 14.67 -8.36
N GLY A 418 20.88 15.52 -7.34
CA GLY A 418 21.90 15.65 -6.28
C GLY A 418 22.10 14.33 -5.53
N LEU A 419 23.26 14.14 -4.86
CA LEU A 419 23.53 12.88 -4.11
C LEU A 419 22.54 12.66 -2.96
N LEU A 420 21.94 13.76 -2.50
CA LEU A 420 20.99 13.81 -1.39
C LEU A 420 19.53 13.87 -1.86
N GLU A 421 19.22 13.77 -3.16
CA GLU A 421 17.81 13.80 -3.62
C GLU A 421 16.92 12.69 -3.06
N PRO A 422 17.39 11.44 -2.89
CA PRO A 422 16.60 10.42 -2.19
C PRO A 422 16.25 10.82 -0.74
N ILE A 423 17.09 11.63 -0.10
CA ILE A 423 16.85 12.21 1.24
C ILE A 423 15.91 13.43 1.15
N GLY A 424 15.90 14.13 0.01
CA GLY A 424 14.98 15.22 -0.29
C GLY A 424 13.51 14.79 -0.17
N GLY A 425 13.17 13.56 -0.58
CA GLY A 425 11.83 13.00 -0.37
C GLY A 425 11.41 12.97 1.10
N PHE A 426 12.29 12.51 1.99
CA PHE A 426 12.05 12.49 3.44
C PHE A 426 11.83 13.88 4.01
N TRP A 427 12.63 14.86 3.55
CA TRP A 427 12.48 16.24 3.98
C TRP A 427 11.14 16.83 3.53
N VAL A 428 10.74 16.59 2.27
CA VAL A 428 9.48 17.07 1.73
C VAL A 428 8.30 16.48 2.52
N THR A 429 8.26 15.17 2.75
CA THR A 429 7.15 14.53 3.50
C THR A 429 7.09 14.98 4.96
N PHE A 430 8.24 15.23 5.59
CA PHE A 430 8.30 15.77 6.94
C PHE A 430 7.75 17.20 7.01
N VAL A 431 8.18 18.08 6.10
CA VAL A 431 7.73 19.48 6.08
C VAL A 431 6.25 19.59 5.71
N THR A 432 5.74 18.77 4.78
CA THR A 432 4.33 18.81 4.39
C THR A 432 3.39 18.42 5.53
N MET A 433 3.84 17.58 6.47
CA MET A 433 3.06 17.19 7.65
C MET A 433 2.56 18.38 8.47
N PHE A 434 3.32 19.47 8.51
CA PHE A 434 3.02 20.68 9.28
C PHE A 434 2.36 21.78 8.44
N LYS A 435 2.16 21.58 7.13
CA LYS A 435 1.48 22.54 6.26
C LYS A 435 -0.04 22.47 6.45
N LYS A 436 -0.73 23.58 6.15
CA LYS A 436 -2.19 23.61 6.12
C LYS A 436 -2.70 22.68 5.01
N LYS A 437 -3.68 21.84 5.34
CA LYS A 437 -4.21 20.80 4.45
C LYS A 437 -5.05 21.43 3.35
N ASN A 438 -4.97 20.87 2.14
CA ASN A 438 -5.70 21.40 0.98
C ASN A 438 -7.10 20.79 0.86
N THR A 439 -7.31 19.57 1.36
CA THR A 439 -8.58 18.83 1.25
C THR A 439 -9.47 18.98 2.50
N GLU A 440 -9.74 20.21 2.95
CA GLU A 440 -10.55 20.42 4.17
C GLU A 440 -12.05 20.17 3.94
N PHE A 441 -12.53 20.20 2.69
CA PHE A 441 -13.95 20.36 2.44
C PHE A 441 -14.69 19.11 1.91
N TYR A 442 -14.03 18.06 1.43
CA TYR A 442 -14.73 16.83 1.00
C TYR A 442 -14.99 15.90 2.20
N PRO A 443 -16.21 15.35 2.41
CA PRO A 443 -17.36 15.24 1.50
C PRO A 443 -18.39 16.40 1.52
N GLU A 444 -18.23 17.43 2.37
CA GLU A 444 -19.18 18.54 2.46
C GLU A 444 -19.24 19.45 1.22
N GLU A 445 -18.10 19.69 0.56
CA GLU A 445 -17.95 20.50 -0.64
C GLU A 445 -17.41 19.62 -1.76
N LYS A 446 -18.21 19.47 -2.81
CA LYS A 446 -17.87 18.67 -3.98
C LYS A 446 -16.95 19.49 -4.88
N VAL A 447 -15.78 18.94 -5.18
CA VAL A 447 -14.86 19.55 -6.15
C VAL A 447 -15.37 19.21 -7.55
N PRO A 448 -15.54 20.20 -8.46
CA PRO A 448 -15.91 19.91 -9.83
C PRO A 448 -14.82 19.04 -10.48
N THR A 449 -15.23 17.89 -11.03
CA THR A 449 -14.30 16.99 -11.72
C THR A 449 -13.88 17.59 -13.07
N ALA A 450 -12.73 17.14 -13.60
CA ALA A 450 -12.27 17.59 -14.90
C ALA A 450 -13.30 17.22 -16.01
N PRO A 451 -13.45 18.02 -17.08
CA PRO A 451 -14.43 17.75 -18.14
C PRO A 451 -14.31 16.38 -18.83
N ARG A 452 -13.13 15.74 -18.75
CA ARG A 452 -12.85 14.40 -19.31
C ARG A 452 -13.06 13.26 -18.29
N TYR A 453 -13.53 13.55 -17.09
CA TYR A 453 -13.73 12.54 -16.07
C TYR A 453 -14.85 11.56 -16.47
N HIS A 454 -14.56 10.27 -16.33
CA HIS A 454 -15.51 9.20 -16.60
C HIS A 454 -16.29 8.85 -15.32
N GLY A 455 -17.43 9.50 -15.12
CA GLY A 455 -18.33 9.23 -13.99
C GLY A 455 -19.53 8.37 -14.36
N ARG A 456 -20.67 8.60 -13.69
CA ARG A 456 -21.93 7.88 -13.91
C ARG A 456 -22.37 7.97 -15.37
N HIS A 457 -22.74 6.83 -15.95
CA HIS A 457 -23.31 6.79 -17.30
C HIS A 457 -24.70 7.41 -17.31
N GLN A 458 -25.03 8.08 -18.41
CA GLN A 458 -26.33 8.67 -18.66
C GLN A 458 -26.77 8.39 -20.10
N LEU A 459 -28.02 7.95 -20.25
CA LEU A 459 -28.71 7.82 -21.52
C LEU A 459 -29.43 9.13 -21.84
N ASN A 460 -29.05 9.76 -22.94
CA ASN A 460 -29.55 11.07 -23.32
C ASN A 460 -30.85 11.00 -24.10
N ARG A 461 -31.61 12.10 -24.03
CA ARG A 461 -32.84 12.34 -24.78
C ARG A 461 -32.61 13.35 -25.91
N HIS A 462 -33.47 13.31 -26.91
CA HIS A 462 -33.63 14.35 -27.91
C HIS A 462 -34.39 15.56 -27.32
N PRO A 463 -34.34 16.74 -27.98
CA PRO A 463 -34.97 17.96 -27.48
C PRO A 463 -36.49 17.86 -27.24
N ASP A 464 -37.18 16.95 -27.91
CA ASP A 464 -38.62 16.70 -27.77
C ASP A 464 -38.96 15.75 -26.61
N GLY A 465 -37.96 15.02 -26.09
CA GLY A 465 -38.10 14.09 -24.96
C GLY A 465 -37.93 12.61 -25.33
N LEU A 466 -37.93 12.26 -26.63
CA LEU A 466 -37.65 10.91 -27.11
C LEU A 466 -36.23 10.46 -26.74
N GLU A 467 -36.05 9.16 -26.53
CA GLU A 467 -34.78 8.57 -26.16
C GLU A 467 -33.86 8.47 -27.38
N LYS A 468 -32.56 8.77 -27.20
CA LYS A 468 -31.56 8.57 -28.28
C LYS A 468 -31.16 7.10 -28.47
N CYS A 469 -31.44 6.26 -27.48
CA CYS A 469 -31.03 4.86 -27.49
C CYS A 469 -31.96 4.03 -28.37
N ILE A 470 -31.41 3.43 -29.43
CA ILE A 470 -32.15 2.56 -30.36
C ILE A 470 -32.10 1.07 -30.01
N GLY A 471 -31.46 0.69 -28.89
CA GLY A 471 -31.37 -0.72 -28.48
C GLY A 471 -30.56 -1.62 -29.42
N CYS A 472 -29.52 -1.08 -30.08
CA CYS A 472 -28.66 -1.84 -31.03
C CYS A 472 -27.61 -2.76 -30.39
N GLU A 473 -27.51 -2.78 -29.05
CA GLU A 473 -26.63 -3.67 -28.26
C GLU A 473 -25.10 -3.50 -28.46
N LEU A 474 -24.64 -2.65 -29.38
CA LEU A 474 -23.21 -2.42 -29.64
C LEU A 474 -22.41 -1.99 -28.40
N CYS A 475 -23.01 -1.20 -27.51
CA CYS A 475 -22.39 -0.77 -26.25
C CYS A 475 -22.18 -1.93 -25.26
N ALA A 476 -23.04 -2.95 -25.27
CA ALA A 476 -22.87 -4.15 -24.48
C ALA A 476 -21.74 -5.01 -25.05
N TRP A 477 -21.71 -5.17 -26.38
CA TRP A 477 -20.66 -5.93 -27.06
C TRP A 477 -19.26 -5.30 -26.91
N ALA A 478 -19.18 -3.97 -26.91
CA ALA A 478 -17.93 -3.24 -26.70
C ALA A 478 -17.45 -3.22 -25.24
N CYS A 479 -18.25 -3.70 -24.27
CA CYS A 479 -17.89 -3.64 -22.86
C CYS A 479 -16.90 -4.74 -22.48
N PRO A 480 -15.63 -4.44 -22.15
CA PRO A 480 -14.63 -5.47 -21.83
C PRO A 480 -14.92 -6.18 -20.50
N ALA A 481 -15.72 -5.57 -19.63
CA ALA A 481 -16.07 -6.09 -18.31
C ALA A 481 -17.43 -6.81 -18.29
N ASP A 482 -18.12 -6.92 -19.44
CA ASP A 482 -19.47 -7.50 -19.55
C ASP A 482 -20.42 -6.96 -18.47
N ALA A 483 -20.43 -5.62 -18.36
CA ALA A 483 -21.15 -4.88 -17.33
C ALA A 483 -22.48 -4.32 -17.83
N ILE A 484 -22.74 -4.35 -19.14
CA ILE A 484 -23.92 -3.72 -19.75
C ILE A 484 -24.79 -4.82 -20.35
N TYR A 485 -26.09 -4.81 -20.02
CA TYR A 485 -27.11 -5.65 -20.63
C TYR A 485 -28.12 -4.76 -21.34
N VAL A 486 -28.40 -5.07 -22.61
CA VAL A 486 -29.34 -4.30 -23.45
C VAL A 486 -30.26 -5.26 -24.16
N GLU A 487 -31.54 -4.92 -24.21
CA GLU A 487 -32.53 -5.63 -25.00
C GLU A 487 -33.37 -4.61 -25.78
N GLY A 488 -33.30 -4.66 -27.12
CA GLY A 488 -34.06 -3.76 -27.99
C GLY A 488 -35.46 -4.29 -28.31
N ALA A 489 -36.46 -3.40 -28.38
CA ALA A 489 -37.81 -3.70 -28.88
C ALA A 489 -38.22 -2.72 -29.99
N ASP A 490 -39.26 -3.07 -30.73
CA ASP A 490 -39.74 -2.27 -31.87
C ASP A 490 -40.72 -1.18 -31.39
N ASN A 491 -40.61 0.02 -31.96
CA ASN A 491 -41.59 1.09 -31.72
C ASN A 491 -42.89 0.80 -32.49
N THR A 492 -44.02 1.19 -31.90
CA THR A 492 -45.32 1.19 -32.60
C THR A 492 -45.83 2.62 -32.76
N ASP A 493 -46.82 2.84 -33.63
CA ASP A 493 -47.41 4.17 -33.85
C ASP A 493 -48.06 4.75 -32.57
N SER A 494 -48.51 3.88 -31.65
CA SER A 494 -49.07 4.26 -30.36
C SER A 494 -48.04 4.32 -29.21
N GLU A 495 -46.94 3.55 -29.30
CA GLU A 495 -45.93 3.43 -28.25
C GLU A 495 -44.52 3.67 -28.82
N ARG A 496 -44.18 4.95 -29.03
CA ARG A 496 -42.90 5.37 -29.59
C ARG A 496 -42.02 6.00 -28.51
N TYR A 497 -40.88 5.37 -28.25
CA TYR A 497 -39.90 5.80 -27.23
C TYR A 497 -38.63 6.41 -27.82
N SER A 498 -38.29 6.06 -29.06
CA SER A 498 -37.17 6.64 -29.81
C SER A 498 -37.65 7.06 -31.22
N PRO A 499 -36.89 7.90 -31.93
CA PRO A 499 -37.24 8.29 -33.31
C PRO A 499 -37.20 7.12 -34.30
N GLY A 500 -36.32 6.14 -34.05
CA GLY A 500 -36.05 5.01 -34.92
C GLY A 500 -37.16 3.95 -34.98
N GLU A 501 -36.92 2.89 -35.74
CA GLU A 501 -37.75 1.68 -35.72
C GLU A 501 -37.69 0.93 -34.38
N ARG A 502 -36.57 1.04 -33.65
CA ARG A 502 -36.29 0.31 -32.41
C ARG A 502 -35.87 1.22 -31.27
N TYR A 503 -36.14 0.79 -30.04
CA TYR A 503 -35.71 1.43 -28.80
C TYR A 503 -35.13 0.41 -27.82
N GLY A 504 -34.31 0.87 -26.87
CA GLY A 504 -33.83 0.00 -25.79
C GLY A 504 -34.93 -0.26 -24.78
N ARG A 505 -35.58 -1.44 -24.80
CA ARG A 505 -36.62 -1.81 -23.83
C ARG A 505 -36.03 -2.03 -22.45
N VAL A 506 -34.95 -2.82 -22.39
CA VAL A 506 -34.16 -3.04 -21.18
C VAL A 506 -32.78 -2.47 -21.41
N TYR A 507 -32.30 -1.70 -20.44
CA TYR A 507 -30.94 -1.21 -20.42
C TYR A 507 -30.45 -1.24 -18.97
N GLN A 508 -29.43 -2.03 -18.70
CA GLN A 508 -28.87 -2.19 -17.36
C GLN A 508 -27.35 -2.03 -17.40
N ILE A 509 -26.81 -1.33 -16.41
CA ILE A 509 -25.36 -1.25 -16.17
C ILE A 509 -25.07 -1.71 -14.75
N ASN A 510 -24.23 -2.73 -14.63
CA ASN A 510 -23.73 -3.23 -13.37
C ASN A 510 -22.46 -2.47 -12.95
N TYR A 511 -22.62 -1.52 -12.02
CA TYR A 511 -21.50 -0.71 -11.53
C TYR A 511 -20.50 -1.46 -10.64
N LEU A 512 -20.81 -2.68 -10.20
CA LEU A 512 -19.82 -3.55 -9.54
C LEU A 512 -18.81 -4.16 -10.51
N ARG A 513 -19.16 -4.22 -11.80
CA ARG A 513 -18.28 -4.75 -12.86
C ARG A 513 -17.65 -3.64 -13.69
N CYS A 514 -18.32 -2.50 -13.82
CA CYS A 514 -17.87 -1.43 -14.68
C CYS A 514 -16.49 -0.89 -14.26
N ILE A 515 -15.57 -0.76 -15.22
CA ILE A 515 -14.21 -0.23 -15.00
C ILE A 515 -14.04 1.23 -15.45
N GLY A 516 -15.12 1.91 -15.88
CA GLY A 516 -15.08 3.33 -16.27
C GLY A 516 -14.21 3.66 -17.49
N CYS A 517 -13.99 2.70 -18.41
CA CYS A 517 -13.08 2.89 -19.54
C CYS A 517 -13.61 3.81 -20.66
N GLY A 518 -14.93 3.93 -20.83
CA GLY A 518 -15.55 4.79 -21.85
C GLY A 518 -15.76 4.15 -23.23
N LEU A 519 -15.29 2.91 -23.46
CA LEU A 519 -15.42 2.22 -24.76
C LEU A 519 -16.88 2.08 -25.25
N CYS A 520 -17.82 1.92 -24.32
CA CYS A 520 -19.26 1.83 -24.63
C CYS A 520 -19.83 3.12 -25.25
N ILE A 521 -19.24 4.28 -24.96
CA ILE A 521 -19.64 5.58 -25.52
C ILE A 521 -19.10 5.70 -26.95
N GLU A 522 -17.84 5.33 -27.16
CA GLU A 522 -17.22 5.36 -28.49
C GLU A 522 -17.91 4.40 -29.46
N ALA A 523 -18.35 3.25 -28.96
CA ALA A 523 -19.11 2.27 -29.73
C ALA A 523 -20.56 2.70 -30.03
N CYS A 524 -21.10 3.74 -29.37
CA CYS A 524 -22.49 4.12 -29.51
C CYS A 524 -22.73 4.94 -30.79
N PRO A 525 -23.44 4.41 -31.82
CA PRO A 525 -23.59 5.09 -33.11
C PRO A 525 -24.43 6.36 -33.03
N THR A 526 -25.42 6.40 -32.13
CA THR A 526 -26.33 7.54 -31.94
C THR A 526 -25.85 8.51 -30.86
N ARG A 527 -24.69 8.24 -30.23
CA ARG A 527 -24.19 8.96 -29.04
C ARG A 527 -25.26 9.12 -27.95
N ALA A 528 -26.09 8.08 -27.78
CA ALA A 528 -27.11 8.02 -26.76
C ALA A 528 -26.51 7.93 -25.36
N LEU A 529 -25.37 7.27 -25.22
CA LEU A 529 -24.69 7.07 -23.95
C LEU A 529 -23.59 8.12 -23.77
N THR A 530 -23.55 8.75 -22.61
CA THR A 530 -22.45 9.66 -22.20
C THR A 530 -22.07 9.39 -20.76
N MET A 531 -20.83 9.72 -20.38
CA MET A 531 -20.40 9.73 -18.99
C MET A 531 -20.56 11.14 -18.42
N THR A 532 -21.17 11.21 -17.25
CA THR A 532 -21.31 12.44 -16.47
C THR A 532 -20.09 12.64 -15.59
N ASN A 533 -20.04 13.79 -14.93
CA ASN A 533 -19.01 14.15 -13.96
C ASN A 533 -19.33 13.67 -12.54
N GLU A 534 -20.43 12.92 -12.36
CA GLU A 534 -20.87 12.39 -11.07
C GLU A 534 -20.05 11.17 -10.68
N TYR A 535 -19.37 11.25 -9.53
CA TYR A 535 -18.46 10.23 -9.03
C TYR A 535 -18.97 9.51 -7.77
N GLU A 536 -20.08 9.94 -7.19
CA GLU A 536 -20.64 9.40 -5.95
C GLU A 536 -21.72 8.35 -6.26
N MET A 537 -21.31 7.12 -6.53
CA MET A 537 -22.21 5.99 -6.85
C MET A 537 -22.18 4.90 -5.76
N ALA A 538 -21.67 5.22 -4.56
CA ALA A 538 -21.57 4.24 -3.48
C ALA A 538 -22.95 3.93 -2.90
N ASP A 539 -23.22 2.64 -2.68
CA ASP A 539 -24.46 2.14 -2.11
C ASP A 539 -24.15 1.05 -1.07
N ASP A 540 -25.10 0.75 -0.18
CA ASP A 540 -24.92 -0.26 0.88
C ASP A 540 -25.37 -1.67 0.46
N ASN A 541 -26.04 -1.77 -0.68
CA ASN A 541 -26.57 -3.01 -1.23
C ASN A 541 -26.13 -3.23 -2.68
N ARG A 542 -25.83 -4.49 -2.99
CA ARG A 542 -25.37 -4.93 -4.32
C ARG A 542 -26.42 -4.74 -5.41
N ALA A 543 -27.71 -4.95 -5.09
CA ALA A 543 -28.77 -4.81 -6.08
C ALA A 543 -28.89 -3.36 -6.58
N ASP A 544 -28.70 -2.39 -5.69
CA ASP A 544 -28.86 -0.97 -6.00
C ASP A 544 -27.73 -0.41 -6.87
N LEU A 545 -26.64 -1.16 -7.03
CA LEU A 545 -25.53 -0.87 -7.96
C LEU A 545 -25.78 -1.40 -9.39
N ILE A 546 -26.91 -2.05 -9.63
CA ILE A 546 -27.37 -2.39 -10.98
C ILE A 546 -28.34 -1.29 -11.40
N TYR A 547 -27.86 -0.37 -12.23
CA TYR A 547 -28.69 0.74 -12.65
C TYR A 547 -29.49 0.31 -13.86
N GLU A 548 -30.80 0.36 -13.72
CA GLU A 548 -31.72 0.13 -14.83
C GLU A 548 -31.95 1.42 -15.63
N LYS A 549 -32.73 1.29 -16.70
CA LYS A 549 -32.95 2.33 -17.70
C LYS A 549 -33.51 3.62 -17.09
N ASP A 550 -34.40 3.51 -16.12
CA ASP A 550 -35.01 4.62 -15.38
C ASP A 550 -33.98 5.49 -14.65
N ARG A 551 -32.98 4.87 -14.01
CA ARG A 551 -31.90 5.56 -13.28
C ARG A 551 -30.81 6.10 -14.22
N LEU A 552 -30.69 5.53 -15.41
CA LEU A 552 -29.72 5.94 -16.44
C LEU A 552 -30.24 7.04 -17.35
N LEU A 553 -31.56 7.13 -17.58
CA LEU A 553 -32.13 8.13 -18.46
C LEU A 553 -31.95 9.54 -17.91
N ALA A 554 -31.56 10.45 -18.79
CA ALA A 554 -31.53 11.87 -18.49
C ALA A 554 -32.92 12.35 -18.04
N PRO A 555 -33.00 13.21 -17.02
CA PRO A 555 -34.27 13.80 -16.60
C PRO A 555 -34.89 14.60 -17.75
N LEU A 556 -36.22 14.70 -17.77
CA LEU A 556 -36.94 15.54 -18.74
C LEU A 556 -36.65 17.02 -18.43
N GLY A 557 -36.20 17.77 -19.43
CA GLY A 557 -36.00 19.22 -19.33
C GLY A 557 -37.30 20.00 -19.49
N ASP A 558 -37.26 21.31 -19.22
CA ASP A 558 -38.40 22.20 -19.37
C ASP A 558 -38.90 22.24 -20.82
N GLY A 559 -40.15 21.77 -21.04
CA GLY A 559 -40.77 21.68 -22.36
C GLY A 559 -40.55 20.35 -23.11
N MET A 560 -39.87 19.37 -22.51
CA MET A 560 -39.82 18.01 -23.05
C MET A 560 -41.07 17.22 -22.69
N ILE A 561 -41.55 16.38 -23.61
CA ILE A 561 -42.67 15.47 -23.38
C ILE A 561 -42.11 14.09 -23.05
N GLY A 562 -42.60 13.48 -21.96
CA GLY A 562 -42.20 12.12 -21.61
C GLY A 562 -42.68 11.12 -22.68
N PRO A 563 -41.82 10.21 -23.18
CA PRO A 563 -42.27 9.15 -24.06
C PRO A 563 -43.22 8.18 -23.30
N PRO A 564 -44.17 7.54 -23.99
CA PRO A 564 -44.30 7.50 -25.45
C PRO A 564 -45.02 8.71 -26.07
N HIS A 565 -44.49 9.23 -27.18
CA HIS A 565 -45.18 10.23 -28.01
C HIS A 565 -44.76 10.13 -29.48
N ALA A 566 -45.58 10.66 -30.39
CA ALA A 566 -45.27 10.67 -31.82
C ALA A 566 -44.02 11.51 -32.13
N ALA A 567 -43.29 11.13 -33.18
CA ALA A 567 -42.17 11.92 -33.69
C ALA A 567 -42.64 13.31 -34.16
N TYR A 568 -41.72 14.27 -34.17
CA TYR A 568 -42.01 15.65 -34.54
C TYR A 568 -42.60 15.70 -35.96
N PRO A 569 -43.71 16.44 -36.19
CA PRO A 569 -44.39 16.45 -37.47
C PRO A 569 -43.46 16.83 -38.63
N GLY A 570 -43.33 15.92 -39.61
CA GLY A 570 -42.50 16.12 -40.81
C GLY A 570 -41.00 15.94 -40.62
N ALA A 571 -40.53 15.56 -39.42
CA ALA A 571 -39.14 15.19 -39.18
C ALA A 571 -38.87 13.73 -39.55
N THR A 572 -37.73 13.48 -40.18
CA THR A 572 -37.20 12.14 -40.44
C THR A 572 -36.26 11.70 -39.32
N GLU A 573 -35.96 10.40 -39.22
CA GLU A 573 -34.97 9.89 -38.26
C GLU A 573 -33.60 10.59 -38.40
N VAL A 574 -33.21 10.92 -39.62
CA VAL A 574 -31.96 11.63 -39.91
C VAL A 574 -31.96 13.03 -39.29
N ASP A 575 -33.09 13.73 -39.31
CA ASP A 575 -33.23 15.06 -38.70
C ASP A 575 -33.01 15.02 -37.18
N TYR A 576 -33.40 13.92 -36.52
CA TYR A 576 -33.14 13.70 -35.10
C TYR A 576 -31.66 13.55 -34.79
N TYR A 577 -30.92 12.78 -35.59
CA TYR A 577 -29.47 12.56 -35.39
C TYR A 577 -28.61 13.75 -35.80
N LEU A 578 -29.08 14.56 -36.75
CA LEU A 578 -28.45 15.84 -37.10
C LEU A 578 -28.78 16.97 -36.11
N GLY A 579 -29.69 16.74 -35.15
CA GLY A 579 -30.11 17.74 -34.17
C GLY A 579 -30.97 18.86 -34.76
N ALA A 580 -31.65 18.60 -35.88
CA ALA A 580 -32.50 19.56 -36.57
C ALA A 580 -33.92 19.67 -35.98
N VAL A 581 -34.31 18.73 -35.10
CA VAL A 581 -35.61 18.71 -34.43
C VAL A 581 -35.64 19.71 -33.25
N PRO A 582 -36.58 20.67 -33.22
CA PRO A 582 -36.71 21.62 -32.11
C PRO A 582 -37.25 20.94 -30.85
N ALA A 583 -37.15 21.64 -29.71
CA ALA A 583 -37.92 21.27 -28.52
C ALA A 583 -39.43 21.28 -28.85
N ALA A 584 -40.22 20.49 -28.13
CA ALA A 584 -41.66 20.40 -28.36
C ALA A 584 -42.31 21.81 -28.35
N PRO A 585 -43.41 22.04 -29.09
CA PRO A 585 -43.99 23.37 -29.24
C PRO A 585 -44.38 23.96 -27.87
N GLY A 586 -43.58 24.91 -27.37
CA GLY A 586 -43.77 25.52 -26.05
C GLY A 586 -42.54 26.09 -25.32
N THR A 587 -41.30 25.92 -25.80
CA THR A 587 -40.10 26.53 -25.16
C THR A 587 -39.05 27.00 -26.16
N ASP A 588 -38.44 28.16 -25.87
CA ASP A 588 -37.31 28.74 -26.61
C ASP A 588 -36.00 27.97 -26.36
N ARG A 589 -35.11 27.99 -27.37
CA ARG A 589 -33.84 27.25 -27.42
C ARG A 589 -32.90 27.61 -26.27
N ASP A 590 -32.43 26.61 -25.52
CA ASP A 590 -31.11 26.65 -24.91
C ASP A 590 -30.12 25.89 -25.82
N THR A 591 -29.44 26.65 -26.69
CA THR A 591 -28.32 26.11 -27.46
C THR A 591 -27.14 25.97 -26.50
N GLY A 592 -26.84 24.77 -26.02
CA GLY A 592 -25.65 24.44 -25.21
C GLY A 592 -24.30 24.66 -25.90
N LEU A 593 -24.19 25.67 -26.76
CA LEU A 593 -22.95 26.26 -27.26
C LEU A 593 -22.52 27.35 -26.28
N GLY A 594 -21.64 26.97 -25.35
CA GLY A 594 -20.73 27.93 -24.74
C GLY A 594 -19.93 28.62 -25.84
N SER A 595 -20.10 29.94 -25.94
CA SER A 595 -19.33 30.92 -26.70
C SER A 595 -18.10 30.41 -27.47
N THR A 596 -18.28 29.95 -28.71
CA THR A 596 -17.31 30.15 -29.79
C THR A 596 -18.07 30.19 -31.12
N GLY A 597 -18.22 31.38 -31.69
CA GLY A 597 -18.89 31.56 -32.96
C GLY A 597 -18.03 31.05 -34.11
N ILE A 598 -18.47 29.98 -34.78
CA ILE A 598 -18.12 29.68 -36.17
C ILE A 598 -19.38 29.18 -36.88
N ALA A 599 -19.94 30.04 -37.72
CA ALA A 599 -21.01 29.68 -38.63
C ALA A 599 -20.45 28.82 -39.77
N VAL A 600 -21.01 27.62 -39.98
CA VAL A 600 -20.73 26.81 -41.18
C VAL A 600 -21.74 27.20 -42.26
N PRO A 601 -21.32 27.73 -43.43
CA PRO A 601 -22.26 28.10 -44.48
C PRO A 601 -22.74 26.85 -45.24
N ARG A 602 -24.06 26.80 -45.49
CA ARG A 602 -24.69 25.91 -46.48
C ARG A 602 -24.10 26.19 -47.87
N ARG A 603 -23.53 25.18 -48.53
CA ARG A 603 -23.31 25.21 -49.99
C ARG A 603 -24.52 24.63 -50.70
N SER A 604 -25.32 25.50 -51.31
CA SER A 604 -26.20 25.18 -52.44
C SER A 604 -25.34 24.92 -53.69
N GLY A 605 -25.61 23.83 -54.40
CA GLY A 605 -24.71 23.30 -55.43
C GLY A 605 -24.78 23.97 -56.81
N SER A 606 -23.82 23.59 -57.67
CA SER A 606 -23.98 23.43 -59.13
C SER A 606 -22.71 22.85 -59.76
N GLY A 607 -22.84 21.79 -60.57
CA GLY A 607 -22.03 21.57 -61.77
C GLY A 607 -20.76 20.72 -61.68
N SER A 608 -20.82 19.56 -62.34
CA SER A 608 -19.76 18.88 -63.12
C SER A 608 -18.37 18.67 -62.50
N ASP A 609 -18.02 17.42 -62.19
CA ASP A 609 -17.09 16.65 -63.03
C ASP A 609 -16.99 15.18 -62.55
N LEU A 610 -17.33 14.28 -63.47
CA LEU A 610 -17.09 12.84 -63.39
C LEU A 610 -15.62 12.58 -63.71
N VAL A 611 -14.84 12.03 -62.78
CA VAL A 611 -13.60 11.31 -63.10
C VAL A 611 -13.41 10.13 -62.15
N SER A 612 -13.61 8.92 -62.68
CA SER A 612 -13.14 7.65 -62.11
C SER A 612 -11.62 7.54 -62.20
N PRO A 613 -10.94 6.79 -61.31
CA PRO A 613 -9.63 6.26 -61.62
C PRO A 613 -9.67 4.73 -61.66
N ASN A 614 -9.48 4.19 -62.87
CA ASN A 614 -8.97 2.84 -63.08
C ASN A 614 -8.00 2.91 -64.28
N SER A 615 -6.69 2.80 -63.99
CA SER A 615 -5.55 2.44 -64.86
C SER A 615 -4.28 2.88 -64.12
N ALA A 616 -3.15 2.18 -64.10
CA ALA A 616 -2.73 0.92 -64.68
C ALA A 616 -1.47 0.46 -63.91
N ASP A 617 -1.34 -0.86 -63.77
CA ASP A 617 -0.15 -1.70 -63.98
C ASP A 617 1.23 -1.04 -64.07
N SER A 618 2.22 -1.60 -63.35
CA SER A 618 3.20 -2.52 -63.97
C SER A 618 4.44 -2.79 -63.09
N ALA A 619 5.01 -3.97 -63.33
CA ALA A 619 6.36 -4.45 -62.97
C ALA A 619 6.52 -5.21 -61.64
N ALA A 620 6.00 -6.44 -61.65
CA ALA A 620 6.59 -7.57 -60.95
C ALA A 620 7.32 -8.45 -61.99
N ASP A 621 8.60 -8.75 -61.72
CA ASP A 621 9.43 -9.83 -62.28
C ASP A 621 10.72 -9.83 -61.44
N ALA A 622 11.43 -10.89 -61.12
CA ALA A 622 11.25 -12.33 -61.07
C ALA A 622 12.62 -12.85 -60.56
N ALA A 623 12.67 -13.79 -59.60
CA ALA A 623 13.69 -14.86 -59.51
C ALA A 623 13.59 -15.65 -58.19
N GLY A 624 13.43 -16.98 -58.29
CA GLY A 624 13.86 -17.90 -57.24
C GLY A 624 12.98 -19.12 -56.93
N ARG A 625 13.00 -20.12 -57.82
CA ARG A 625 12.66 -21.56 -57.64
C ARG A 625 13.13 -22.14 -56.27
N GLN A 626 12.61 -23.21 -55.64
CA GLN A 626 11.67 -24.33 -55.94
C GLN A 626 11.41 -25.13 -54.62
N PRO A 627 10.52 -26.16 -54.60
CA PRO A 627 9.80 -26.68 -53.43
C PRO A 627 10.27 -28.06 -52.87
N ALA A 628 9.47 -28.59 -51.91
CA ALA A 628 9.38 -29.98 -51.39
C ALA A 628 10.35 -30.34 -50.24
N ALA A 629 10.03 -31.14 -49.20
CA ALA A 629 8.83 -31.85 -48.75
C ALA A 629 9.07 -32.44 -47.33
N THR A 630 7.96 -32.80 -46.64
CA THR A 630 7.75 -33.98 -45.76
C THR A 630 8.51 -34.22 -44.44
N GLY A 631 7.70 -34.49 -43.39
CA GLY A 631 7.94 -35.46 -42.29
C GLY A 631 8.61 -34.89 -41.03
N THR A 632 8.26 -35.23 -39.78
CA THR A 632 7.32 -36.21 -39.21
C THR A 632 7.26 -35.95 -37.68
N GLN A 633 6.17 -36.40 -37.05
CA GLN A 633 5.91 -36.38 -35.61
C GLN A 633 6.81 -37.33 -34.77
N GLY A 634 6.81 -37.11 -33.45
CA GLY A 634 7.17 -38.06 -32.37
C GLY A 634 7.96 -37.34 -31.28
N GLY A 635 7.65 -37.38 -29.97
CA GLY A 635 6.90 -38.33 -29.16
C GLY A 635 7.76 -38.66 -27.92
N ALA A 636 7.23 -38.40 -26.72
CA ALA A 636 7.59 -38.93 -25.39
C ALA A 636 9.05 -39.27 -25.03
N GLN A 637 9.57 -38.58 -24.00
CA GLN A 637 9.99 -39.17 -22.71
C GLN A 637 10.08 -38.08 -21.64
#